data_AF-A0A0P9GF26-F1
#
_entry.id   AF-A0A0P9GF26-F1
#
_cell.length_a   1.000
_cell.length_b   1.000
_cell.length_c   1.000
_cell.angle_alpha   90.00
_cell.angle_beta   90.00
_cell.angle_gamma   90.00
#
_symmetry.space_group_name_H-M   'P 1'
#
loop_
_entity.id
_entity.type
_entity.pdbx_description
1 polymer ?
#
loop_
_entity_poly.entity_id
_entity_poly.type
_entity_poly.pdbx_seq_one_letter_code
_entity_poly.pdbx_strand_id
1 'polypeptide(L)' 'MNLWRDIPPGDKPPDLINALVEVISGSRDKYEYNWEWDAFVLDRVIYSSVVFPAEYGLFHKHGLMIMTQWTL' A
#
# COMPACT_ATOMS: atom_id res chain seq x y z
N MET A 1 -7.95 -14.51 7.80
CA MET A 1 -6.58 -14.45 7.25
C MET A 1 -6.18 -13.00 7.35
N ASN A 2 -5.27 -12.68 8.26
CA ASN A 2 -4.82 -11.33 8.47
C ASN A 2 -3.82 -10.95 7.37
N LEU A 3 -4.23 -10.09 6.44
CA LEU A 3 -3.45 -9.79 5.23
C LEU A 3 -2.09 -9.16 5.54
N TRP A 4 -1.92 -8.56 6.71
CA TRP A 4 -0.64 -8.01 7.14
C TRP A 4 0.30 -9.04 7.77
N ARG A 5 -0.22 -9.91 8.64
CA ARG A 5 0.59 -10.85 9.44
C ARG A 5 0.82 -12.19 8.75
N ASP A 6 -0.14 -12.65 7.96
CA ASP A 6 -0.15 -14.01 7.44
C ASP A 6 0.54 -14.13 6.07
N ILE A 7 0.80 -13.00 5.39
CA ILE A 7 1.51 -12.98 4.11
C ILE A 7 3.02 -13.12 4.36
N PRO A 8 3.70 -14.12 3.74
CA PRO A 8 5.14 -14.26 3.86
C PRO A 8 5.86 -13.10 3.17
N PRO A 9 7.07 -12.71 3.61
CA PRO A 9 7.81 -11.58 3.06
C PRO A 9 8.18 -11.69 1.58
N GLY A 10 8.15 -12.91 1.01
CA GLY A 10 8.46 -13.21 -0.39
C GLY A 10 9.29 -14.47 -0.52
N ASP A 11 9.49 -14.93 -1.76
CA ASP A 11 10.22 -16.16 -2.05
C ASP A 11 11.74 -16.01 -1.88
N LYS A 12 12.28 -14.81 -2.09
CA LYS A 12 13.73 -14.53 -1.96
C LYS A 12 14.03 -13.09 -1.53
N PRO A 13 13.69 -12.66 -0.30
CA PRO A 13 14.01 -11.31 0.17
C PRO A 13 15.53 -11.07 0.27
N PRO A 14 16.04 -9.87 -0.10
CA PRO A 14 15.31 -8.68 -0.55
C PRO A 14 15.06 -8.64 -2.07
N ASP A 15 15.55 -9.61 -2.84
CA ASP A 15 15.48 -9.60 -4.31
C ASP A 15 14.07 -9.83 -4.86
N LEU A 16 13.27 -10.66 -4.19
CA LEU A 16 11.91 -11.03 -4.57
C LEU A 16 11.02 -11.05 -3.31
N ILE A 17 10.19 -10.02 -3.18
CA ILE A 17 9.33 -9.77 -2.03
C ILE A 17 7.85 -9.80 -2.42
N ASN A 18 6.98 -10.11 -1.46
CA ASN A 18 5.55 -9.91 -1.58
C ASN A 18 5.18 -8.49 -1.13
N ALA A 19 4.31 -7.84 -1.87
CA ALA A 19 3.74 -6.53 -1.52
C ALA A 19 2.22 -6.62 -1.45
N LEU A 20 1.64 -5.99 -0.44
CA LEU A 20 0.20 -5.78 -0.32
C LEU A 20 -0.14 -4.46 -1.01
N VAL A 21 -0.73 -4.53 -2.20
CA VAL A 21 -1.09 -3.34 -2.98
C VAL A 21 -2.35 -2.70 -2.39
N GLU A 22 -2.22 -1.42 -2.03
CA GLU A 22 -3.32 -0.57 -1.54
C GLU A 22 -3.91 0.28 -2.66
N VAL A 23 -3.07 0.81 -3.55
CA VAL A 23 -3.52 1.70 -4.62
C VAL A 23 -2.96 1.27 -5.95
N ILE A 24 -3.85 1.08 -6.92
CA ILE A 24 -3.48 0.75 -8.29
C ILE A 24 -2.95 1.97 -9.05
N SER A 25 -2.00 1.74 -9.95
CA SER A 25 -1.49 2.78 -10.83
C SER A 25 -2.62 3.42 -11.65
N GLY A 26 -2.58 4.74 -11.80
CA GLY A 26 -3.61 5.53 -12.47
C GLY A 26 -4.82 5.87 -11.60
N SER A 27 -4.92 5.33 -10.38
CA SER A 27 -6.00 5.67 -9.45
C SER A 27 -5.80 7.06 -8.82
N ARG A 28 -6.92 7.67 -8.41
CA ARG A 28 -6.97 8.79 -7.45
C ARG A 28 -7.48 8.35 -6.09
N ASP A 29 -8.03 7.15 -6.00
CA ASP A 29 -8.59 6.61 -4.78
C ASP A 29 -7.44 6.07 -3.95
N LYS A 30 -7.14 6.76 -2.86
CA LYS A 30 -6.12 6.34 -1.89
C LYS A 30 -6.80 5.45 -0.86
N TYR A 31 -6.69 4.15 -1.05
CA TYR A 31 -7.02 3.18 -0.01
C TYR A 31 -5.86 3.02 0.96
N GLU A 32 -6.18 2.65 2.19
CA GLU A 32 -5.23 2.19 3.20
C GLU A 32 -5.77 0.95 3.89
N TYR A 33 -4.88 0.03 4.26
CA TYR A 33 -5.26 -1.15 5.02
C TYR A 33 -5.49 -0.82 6.50
N ASN A 34 -6.71 -1.04 6.97
CA ASN A 34 -7.07 -0.91 8.37
C ASN A 34 -6.79 -2.23 9.12
N TRP A 35 -5.69 -2.24 9.87
CA TRP A 35 -5.25 -3.28 10.80
C TRP A 35 -6.25 -3.72 11.89
N GLU A 36 -7.17 -2.86 12.34
CA GLU A 36 -8.19 -3.24 13.33
C GLU A 36 -9.34 -4.00 12.68
N TRP A 37 -9.71 -3.61 11.45
CA TRP A 37 -10.85 -4.17 10.73
C TRP A 37 -10.47 -5.27 9.73
N ASP A 38 -9.17 -5.48 9.50
CA ASP A 38 -8.63 -6.41 8.50
C ASP A 38 -9.22 -6.13 7.10
N ALA A 39 -9.31 -4.86 6.73
CA ALA A 39 -9.98 -4.41 5.51
C ALA A 39 -9.30 -3.19 4.89
N PHE A 40 -9.37 -3.07 3.56
CA PHE A 40 -8.98 -1.84 2.86
C PHE A 40 -10.10 -0.82 2.96
N VAL A 41 -9.74 0.40 3.37
CA VAL A 41 -10.67 1.51 3.54
C VAL A 41 -10.22 2.64 2.64
N LEU A 42 -11.17 3.27 1.94
CA LEU A 42 -10.89 4.49 1.20
C LEU A 42 -10.58 5.60 2.22
N ASP A 43 -9.31 5.99 2.32
CA ASP A 43 -8.88 7.11 3.15
C ASP A 43 -9.38 8.43 2.52
N ARG A 44 -9.09 8.61 1.23
CA ARG A 44 -9.56 9.78 0.46
C ARG A 44 -9.44 9.59 -1.04
N VAL A 45 -10.14 10.44 -1.79
CA VAL A 45 -9.86 10.69 -3.20
C VAL A 45 -8.88 11.85 -3.32
N ILE A 46 -7.82 11.71 -4.12
CA ILE A 46 -6.88 12.80 -4.41
C ILE A 46 -7.60 13.92 -5.18
N TYR A 47 -7.65 15.11 -4.59
CA TYR A 47 -8.39 16.26 -5.13
C TYR A 47 -7.70 16.93 -6.31
N SER A 48 -6.37 16.87 -6.39
CA SER A 48 -5.63 17.38 -7.53
C SER A 48 -5.79 16.46 -8.75
N SER A 49 -5.55 17.00 -9.95
CA SER A 49 -5.54 16.24 -11.20
C SER A 49 -4.29 15.36 -11.36
N VAL A 50 -3.86 14.71 -10.28
CA VAL A 50 -2.74 13.77 -10.26
C VAL A 50 -3.26 12.37 -9.92
N VAL A 51 -2.57 11.37 -10.44
CA VAL A 51 -2.83 9.95 -10.18
C VAL A 51 -1.58 9.31 -9.62
N PHE A 52 -1.74 8.20 -8.91
CA PHE A 52 -0.59 7.40 -8.49
C PHE A 52 0.11 6.83 -9.74
N PRO A 53 1.41 7.08 -9.96
CA PRO A 53 2.09 6.67 -11.19
C PRO A 53 2.47 5.18 -11.22
N ALA A 54 2.40 4.50 -10.08
CA ALA A 54 2.77 3.10 -9.88
C ALA A 54 1.81 2.44 -8.88
N GLU A 55 1.94 1.13 -8.69
CA GLU A 55 1.28 0.42 -7.60
C GLU A 55 1.88 0.85 -6.26
N TYR A 56 1.04 1.24 -5.31
CA TYR A 56 1.47 1.62 -3.95
C TYR A 56 0.90 0.63 -2.94
N GLY A 57 1.66 0.40 -1.88
CA GLY A 57 1.24 -0.50 -0.83
C GLY A 57 2.32 -0.74 0.22
N LEU A 58 2.15 -1.83 0.95
CA LEU A 58 2.93 -2.17 2.13
C LEU A 58 3.74 -3.44 1.89
N PHE A 59 4.92 -3.54 2.50
CA PHE A 59 5.68 -4.79 2.58
C PHE A 59 5.91 -5.17 4.04
N HIS A 60 6.13 -6.47 4.27
CA HIS A 60 6.05 -7.12 5.58
C HIS A 60 7.01 -6.53 6.65
N LYS A 61 6.54 -6.50 7.91
CA LYS A 61 7.18 -6.29 9.24
C LYS A 61 8.23 -5.19 9.47
N HIS A 62 8.75 -4.48 8.48
CA HIS A 62 9.74 -3.43 8.71
C HIS A 62 9.58 -2.29 7.71
N GLY A 63 8.76 -1.31 8.07
CA GLY A 63 8.78 -0.01 7.44
C GLY A 63 7.67 0.17 6.42
N LEU A 64 6.83 1.16 6.72
CA LEU A 64 6.18 1.99 5.72
C LEU A 64 7.19 2.26 4.59
N MET A 65 6.93 1.85 3.35
CA MET A 65 7.69 2.44 2.25
C MET A 65 7.22 3.88 2.15
N ILE A 66 8.10 4.75 2.60
CA ILE A 66 7.91 6.17 2.76
C ILE A 66 7.60 6.78 1.38
N MET A 67 6.36 7.17 1.15
CA MET A 67 6.08 8.31 0.29
C MET A 67 6.42 9.56 1.10
N THR A 68 7.70 9.94 1.19
CA THR A 68 8.02 11.30 1.63
C THR A 68 7.61 12.23 0.50
N GLN A 69 6.47 12.86 0.74
CA GLN A 69 5.98 14.07 0.10
C GLN A 69 5.50 13.94 -1.34
N TRP A 70 4.20 13.71 -1.46
CA TRP A 70 3.34 14.59 -2.27
C TRP A 70 2.10 14.94 -1.43
N THR A 71 2.32 15.54 -0.26
CA THR A 71 1.36 16.51 0.26
C THR A 71 1.47 17.75 -0.64
N LEU A 72 0.49 17.92 -1.53
CA LEU A 72 0.01 19.28 -1.79
C LEU A 72 -0.82 19.72 -0.59
#